data_AF-A0A672GIH2-F1
#
_entry.id   AF-A0A672GIH2-F1
#
_cell.length_a   1.000
_cell.length_b   1.000
_cell.length_c   1.000
_cell.angle_alpha   90.00
_cell.angle_beta   90.00
_cell.angle_gamma   90.00
#
_symmetry.space_group_name_H-M   'P 1'
#
loop_
_entity.id
_entity.type
_entity.pdbx_description
1 polymer ?
#
loop_
_entity_poly.entity_id
_entity_poly.type
_entity_poly.pdbx_seq_one_letter_code
_entity_poly.pdbx_strand_id
1 'polypeptide(L)'
;ETRELKTLALVLRRLLLPSLLRTAQNLLDPFPCRAAPVFTPWPARPPPALPVAEPAPPDRSPRRSWVVAARSRVPSQRSMSRRLRDTLSVHRLHPLQRARWVIHRENCGTGTDLEQTWRALCRAVRTAPLPSCTATIQRDRAEVWVFCDLEWAEHVGRRLKRALQLEGSIRLCVRTAPDILSM
;
A
#
# COMPACT_ATOMS: atom_id res chain seq x y z
N GLU A 1 -20.00 -40.32 13.56
CA GLU A 1 -19.54 -39.01 14.09
C GLU A 1 -20.05 -37.76 13.36
N THR A 2 -20.28 -37.78 12.05
CA THR A 2 -20.63 -36.56 11.28
C THR A 2 -22.05 -36.02 11.47
N ARG A 3 -22.99 -36.81 12.03
CA ARG A 3 -24.36 -36.34 12.35
C ARG A 3 -24.40 -35.54 13.64
N GLU A 4 -23.72 -36.00 14.69
CA GLU A 4 -23.65 -35.32 15.99
C GLU A 4 -23.06 -33.92 15.89
N LEU A 5 -21.99 -33.75 15.11
CA LEU A 5 -21.36 -32.45 14.89
C LEU A 5 -22.26 -31.46 14.14
N LYS A 6 -23.09 -31.94 13.21
CA LYS A 6 -24.07 -31.10 12.49
C LYS A 6 -25.21 -30.68 13.42
N THR A 7 -25.66 -31.58 14.29
CA THR A 7 -26.68 -31.29 15.31
C THR A 7 -26.17 -30.27 16.32
N LEU A 8 -24.95 -30.43 16.82
CA LEU A 8 -24.31 -29.49 17.74
C LEU A 8 -24.08 -28.12 17.10
N ALA A 9 -23.67 -28.05 15.84
CA ALA A 9 -23.53 -26.79 15.11
C ALA A 9 -24.88 -26.07 14.93
N LEU A 10 -25.97 -26.80 14.67
CA LEU A 10 -27.32 -26.25 14.57
C LEU A 10 -27.84 -25.73 15.92
N VAL A 11 -27.54 -26.45 17.00
CA VAL A 11 -27.91 -26.05 18.37
C VAL A 11 -27.11 -24.82 18.80
N LEU A 12 -25.80 -24.80 18.60
CA LEU A 12 -24.95 -23.64 18.86
C LEU A 12 -25.40 -22.43 18.04
N ARG A 13 -25.75 -22.63 16.76
CA ARG A 13 -26.30 -21.56 15.92
C ARG A 13 -27.64 -21.05 16.46
N ARG A 14 -28.54 -21.91 16.91
CA ARG A 14 -29.83 -21.50 17.50
C ARG A 14 -29.68 -20.78 18.85
N LEU A 15 -28.72 -21.16 19.67
CA LEU A 15 -28.55 -20.61 21.02
C LEU A 15 -27.68 -19.35 21.04
N LEU A 16 -26.66 -19.26 20.18
CA LEU A 16 -25.70 -18.17 20.20
C LEU A 16 -26.07 -17.02 19.25
N LEU A 17 -26.76 -17.27 18.13
CA LEU A 17 -27.16 -16.17 17.24
C LEU A 17 -28.06 -15.14 17.91
N PRO A 18 -29.11 -15.51 18.66
CA PRO A 18 -30.00 -14.52 19.26
C PRO A 18 -29.26 -13.60 20.23
N SER A 19 -28.37 -14.16 21.03
CA SER A 19 -27.53 -13.44 22.00
C SER A 19 -26.53 -12.52 21.31
N LEU A 20 -25.88 -13.01 20.26
CA LEU A 20 -24.91 -12.24 19.48
C LEU A 20 -25.59 -11.12 18.69
N LEU A 21 -26.77 -11.39 18.12
CA LEU A 21 -27.56 -10.43 17.37
C LEU A 21 -28.13 -9.34 18.30
N ARG A 22 -28.59 -9.71 19.49
CA ARG A 22 -29.01 -8.76 20.53
C ARG A 22 -27.84 -7.90 21.04
N THR A 23 -26.66 -8.49 21.21
CA THR A 23 -25.45 -7.75 21.62
C THR A 23 -25.03 -6.76 20.53
N ALA A 24 -25.08 -7.16 19.26
CA ALA A 24 -24.81 -6.27 18.14
C ALA A 24 -25.84 -5.13 18.05
N GLN A 25 -27.13 -5.43 18.27
CA GLN A 25 -28.19 -4.42 18.31
C GLN A 25 -27.94 -3.37 19.40
N ASN A 26 -27.66 -3.82 20.63
CA ASN A 26 -27.37 -2.94 21.77
C ASN A 26 -26.11 -2.08 21.57
N LEU A 27 -25.14 -2.56 20.77
CA LEU A 27 -23.94 -1.80 20.42
C LEU A 27 -24.21 -0.77 19.31
N LEU A 28 -25.24 -0.98 18.49
CA LEU A 28 -25.65 -0.06 17.43
C LEU A 28 -26.61 1.04 17.92
N ASP A 29 -27.42 0.77 18.94
CA ASP A 29 -28.36 1.74 19.53
C ASP A 29 -27.72 3.05 20.08
N PRO A 30 -26.51 3.06 20.69
CA PRO A 30 -25.88 4.30 21.13
C PRO A 30 -25.22 5.09 19.98
N PHE A 31 -25.18 4.57 18.75
CA PHE A 31 -24.70 5.38 17.63
C PHE A 31 -25.75 6.44 17.33
N PRO A 32 -25.45 7.74 17.50
CA PRO A 32 -26.38 8.76 17.06
C PRO A 32 -26.62 8.55 15.58
N CYS A 33 -27.86 8.19 15.21
CA CYS A 33 -28.32 8.13 13.84
C CYS A 33 -28.18 9.54 13.25
N ARG A 34 -26.99 9.86 12.73
CA ARG A 34 -26.79 11.05 11.94
C ARG A 34 -27.63 10.87 10.69
N ALA A 35 -28.46 11.86 10.38
CA ALA A 35 -29.11 11.89 9.07
C ALA A 35 -28.03 11.68 8.01
N ALA A 36 -28.23 10.67 7.16
CA ALA A 36 -27.30 10.43 6.06
C ALA A 36 -27.17 11.75 5.29
N PRO A 37 -25.94 12.20 4.97
CA PRO A 37 -25.77 13.42 4.20
C PRO A 37 -26.58 13.26 2.91
N VAL A 38 -27.45 14.23 2.62
CA VAL A 38 -28.21 14.24 1.38
C VAL A 38 -27.21 14.26 0.25
N PHE A 39 -27.18 13.18 -0.54
CA PHE A 39 -26.31 13.09 -1.68
C PHE A 39 -26.74 14.13 -2.71
N THR A 40 -25.99 15.21 -2.80
CA THR A 40 -26.08 16.15 -3.91
C THR A 40 -25.15 15.65 -5.01
N PRO A 41 -25.69 15.14 -6.14
CA PRO A 41 -24.84 14.70 -7.25
C PRO A 41 -24.00 15.87 -7.73
N TRP A 42 -22.68 15.68 -7.70
CA TRP A 42 -21.73 16.62 -8.25
C TRP A 42 -21.65 16.45 -9.78
N PRO A 43 -21.75 17.51 -10.60
CA PRO A 43 -22.10 18.90 -10.30
C PRO A 43 -23.55 19.28 -10.71
N ALA A 44 -24.32 19.90 -9.82
CA ALA A 44 -25.67 20.45 -10.08
C ALA A 44 -25.68 21.85 -10.74
N ARG A 45 -24.51 22.37 -11.11
CA ARG A 45 -24.36 23.56 -11.94
C ARG A 45 -23.72 23.13 -13.26
N PRO A 46 -24.22 23.57 -14.43
CA PRO A 46 -23.37 23.54 -15.61
C PRO A 46 -22.12 24.36 -15.26
N PRO A 47 -20.90 23.82 -15.47
CA PRO A 47 -19.70 24.61 -15.29
C PRO A 47 -19.84 25.87 -16.17
N PRO A 48 -19.36 27.05 -15.71
CA PRO A 48 -19.20 28.17 -16.63
C PRO A 48 -18.45 27.63 -17.85
N ALA A 49 -18.94 27.93 -19.05
CA ALA A 49 -18.37 27.41 -20.29
C ALA A 49 -16.85 27.59 -20.22
N LEU A 50 -16.15 26.49 -19.93
CA LEU A 50 -14.71 26.51 -19.90
C LEU A 50 -14.30 26.84 -21.33
N PRO A 51 -13.33 27.74 -21.54
CA PRO A 51 -12.74 27.88 -22.86
C PRO A 51 -12.39 26.46 -23.33
N VAL A 52 -12.87 26.10 -24.52
CA VAL A 52 -12.63 24.81 -25.17
C VAL A 52 -11.20 24.42 -24.83
N ALA A 53 -11.06 23.32 -24.08
CA ALA A 53 -9.76 22.86 -23.66
C ALA A 53 -8.93 22.73 -24.93
N GLU A 54 -7.96 23.62 -25.11
CA GLU A 54 -6.90 23.39 -26.06
C GLU A 54 -6.39 21.96 -25.79
N PRO A 55 -6.17 21.15 -26.85
CA PRO A 55 -5.61 19.81 -26.65
C PRO A 55 -4.38 19.98 -25.78
N ALA A 56 -4.42 19.37 -24.60
CA ALA A 56 -3.35 19.48 -23.63
C ALA A 56 -2.03 19.27 -24.38
N PRO A 57 -1.03 20.16 -24.21
CA PRO A 57 0.27 19.93 -24.81
C PRO A 57 0.69 18.52 -24.43
N PRO A 58 1.35 17.74 -25.30
CA PRO A 58 1.83 16.41 -24.96
C PRO A 58 2.78 16.56 -23.77
N ASP A 59 2.24 16.45 -22.55
CA ASP A 59 2.98 16.60 -21.33
C ASP A 59 3.83 15.34 -21.21
N ARG A 60 5.03 15.44 -21.77
CA ARG A 60 6.09 14.43 -21.70
C ARG A 60 6.69 14.37 -20.30
N SER A 61 6.11 15.01 -19.28
CA SER A 61 6.52 14.81 -17.90
C SER A 61 5.93 13.48 -17.37
N PRO A 62 6.75 12.54 -16.90
CA PRO A 62 6.24 11.29 -16.35
C PRO A 62 5.41 11.59 -15.10
N ARG A 63 4.21 11.00 -15.02
CA ARG A 63 3.34 11.02 -13.82
C ARG A 63 4.18 10.92 -12.55
N ARG A 64 3.99 11.87 -11.62
CA ARG A 64 4.77 12.00 -10.37
C ARG A 64 4.53 10.87 -9.36
N SER A 65 3.45 10.13 -9.54
CA SER A 65 3.06 9.03 -8.66
C SER A 65 2.27 7.98 -9.40
N TRP A 66 2.30 6.74 -8.90
CA TRP A 66 1.46 5.64 -9.38
C TRP A 66 1.21 4.62 -8.28
N VAL A 67 0.10 3.88 -8.42
CA VAL A 67 -0.32 2.79 -7.54
C VAL A 67 -0.47 1.53 -8.38
N VAL A 68 0.08 0.41 -7.92
CA VAL A 68 -0.19 -0.92 -8.46
C VAL A 68 -1.15 -1.63 -7.53
N ALA A 69 -2.41 -1.71 -7.96
CA ALA A 69 -3.38 -2.62 -7.38
C ALA A 69 -3.17 -4.01 -7.98
N ALA A 70 -2.20 -4.77 -7.47
CA ALA A 70 -2.06 -6.17 -7.84
C ALA A 70 -3.19 -6.97 -7.15
N ARG A 71 -4.06 -7.62 -7.93
CA ARG A 71 -4.95 -8.68 -7.43
C ARG A 71 -4.09 -9.93 -7.20
N SER A 72 -3.28 -9.92 -6.15
CA SER A 72 -2.30 -10.98 -5.91
C SER A 72 -2.99 -12.25 -5.41
N ARG A 73 -2.99 -13.30 -6.25
CA ARG A 73 -3.08 -14.72 -5.84
C ARG A 73 -1.66 -15.29 -5.64
N VAL A 74 -0.72 -14.52 -5.09
CA VAL A 74 0.64 -15.02 -4.85
C VAL A 74 0.64 -15.94 -3.63
N PRO A 75 1.16 -17.18 -3.72
CA PRO A 75 1.27 -18.07 -2.59
C PRO A 75 2.11 -17.43 -1.48
N SER A 76 1.54 -17.42 -0.27
CA SER A 76 2.23 -17.12 0.99
C SER A 76 3.40 -18.09 1.16
N GLN A 77 4.60 -17.74 0.66
CA GLN A 77 5.81 -18.45 1.05
C GLN A 77 7.08 -17.66 0.72
N ARG A 78 7.25 -16.50 1.35
CA ARG A 78 8.60 -16.02 1.70
C ARG A 78 8.56 -15.42 3.10
N SER A 79 8.99 -16.20 4.08
CA SER A 79 9.14 -15.74 5.45
C SER A 79 10.09 -14.55 5.48
N MET A 80 9.65 -13.44 6.08
CA MET A 80 10.53 -12.34 6.45
C MET A 80 11.79 -12.85 7.15
N SER A 81 12.95 -12.26 6.85
CA SER A 81 14.20 -12.58 7.54
C SER A 81 14.05 -12.42 9.06
N ARG A 82 14.88 -13.13 9.83
CA ARG A 82 14.93 -12.94 11.30
C ARG A 82 15.18 -11.47 11.63
N ARG A 83 16.15 -10.85 10.96
CA ARG A 83 16.47 -9.41 11.12
C ARG A 83 15.22 -8.55 10.99
N LEU A 84 14.43 -8.67 9.92
CA LEU A 84 13.22 -7.87 9.77
C LEU A 84 12.17 -8.20 10.84
N ARG A 85 11.98 -9.47 11.19
CA ARG A 85 11.06 -9.88 12.27
C ARG A 85 11.44 -9.30 13.64
N ASP A 86 12.72 -9.35 13.98
CA ASP A 86 13.25 -8.84 15.23
C ASP A 86 13.05 -7.32 15.29
N THR A 87 13.37 -6.63 14.20
CA THR A 87 13.13 -5.20 14.05
C THR A 87 11.64 -4.84 14.18
N LEU A 88 10.73 -5.57 13.52
CA LEU A 88 9.28 -5.32 13.69
C LEU A 88 8.84 -5.54 15.13
N SER A 89 9.39 -6.55 15.81
CA SER A 89 9.07 -6.86 17.20
C SER A 89 9.55 -5.76 18.15
N VAL A 90 10.79 -5.30 17.99
CA VAL A 90 11.39 -4.20 18.77
C VAL A 90 10.57 -2.92 18.62
N HIS A 91 10.17 -2.58 17.40
CA HIS A 91 9.39 -1.37 17.12
C HIS A 91 7.88 -1.57 17.27
N ARG A 92 7.42 -2.75 17.70
CA ARG A 92 6.00 -3.14 17.83
C ARG A 92 5.17 -2.82 16.57
N LEU A 93 5.75 -3.07 15.41
CA LEU A 93 5.14 -2.79 14.11
C LEU A 93 4.35 -3.98 13.59
N HIS A 94 3.18 -3.71 13.01
CA HIS A 94 2.34 -4.74 12.43
C HIS A 94 2.81 -5.10 11.00
N PRO A 95 2.84 -6.38 10.57
CA PRO A 95 3.28 -6.76 9.22
C PRO A 95 2.49 -6.09 8.08
N LEU A 96 1.20 -5.81 8.29
CA LEU A 96 0.36 -5.10 7.31
C LEU A 96 0.47 -3.57 7.36
N GLN A 97 1.35 -3.03 8.22
CA GLN A 97 1.57 -1.59 8.28
C GLN A 97 2.30 -1.11 7.02
N ARG A 98 1.88 0.05 6.50
CA ARG A 98 2.51 0.70 5.35
C ARG A 98 3.90 1.23 5.73
N ALA A 99 4.90 0.84 4.97
CA ALA A 99 6.26 1.36 5.00
C ALA A 99 6.63 1.97 3.64
N ARG A 100 7.75 2.70 3.59
CA ARG A 100 8.32 3.23 2.36
C ARG A 100 9.81 2.91 2.28
N TRP A 101 10.25 2.45 1.12
CA TRP A 101 11.64 2.48 0.73
C TRP A 101 11.99 3.87 0.20
N VAL A 102 13.10 4.43 0.67
CA VAL A 102 13.65 5.70 0.20
C VAL A 102 14.92 5.40 -0.60
N ILE A 103 14.89 5.81 -1.87
CA ILE A 103 16.01 5.73 -2.80
C ILE A 103 16.52 7.16 -2.99
N HIS A 104 17.74 7.44 -2.55
CA HIS A 104 18.38 8.73 -2.75
C HIS A 104 19.09 8.77 -4.11
N ARG A 105 19.37 9.98 -4.60
CA ARG A 105 20.19 10.19 -5.78
C ARG A 105 21.55 9.47 -5.70
N GLU A 106 22.16 9.41 -4.51
CA GLU A 106 23.42 8.69 -4.29
C GLU A 106 23.31 7.19 -4.60
N ASN A 107 22.11 6.60 -4.48
CA ASN A 107 21.88 5.20 -4.78
C ASN A 107 21.75 4.91 -6.29
N CYS A 108 21.60 5.93 -7.14
CA CYS A 108 21.36 5.75 -8.58
C CYS A 108 22.63 5.35 -9.36
N GLY A 109 23.80 5.43 -8.74
CA GLY A 109 25.10 5.16 -9.36
C GLY A 109 25.65 6.32 -10.16
N THR A 110 26.93 6.24 -10.53
CA THR A 110 27.64 7.32 -11.24
C THR A 110 27.10 7.46 -12.67
N GLY A 111 26.34 8.53 -12.95
CA GLY A 111 25.84 8.86 -14.28
C GLY A 111 24.33 8.64 -14.49
N THR A 112 23.65 7.97 -13.57
CA THR A 112 22.19 7.82 -13.61
C THR A 112 21.52 8.94 -12.83
N ASP A 113 20.67 9.71 -13.49
CA ASP A 113 19.83 10.70 -12.81
C ASP A 113 18.59 10.06 -12.14
N LEU A 114 18.02 10.73 -11.15
CA LEU A 114 16.82 10.30 -10.43
C LEU A 114 15.65 10.03 -11.39
N GLU A 115 15.51 10.83 -12.45
CA GLU A 115 14.50 10.63 -13.50
C GLU A 115 14.69 9.34 -14.29
N GLN A 116 15.94 8.97 -14.57
CA GLN A 116 16.24 7.73 -15.26
C GLN A 116 15.88 6.54 -14.37
N THR A 117 16.18 6.64 -13.08
CA THR A 117 15.79 5.66 -12.06
C THR A 117 14.27 5.54 -11.95
N TRP A 118 13.54 6.66 -11.95
CA TRP A 118 12.07 6.68 -11.96
C TRP A 118 11.49 6.01 -13.21
N ARG A 119 12.03 6.31 -14.40
CA ARG A 119 11.62 5.67 -15.65
C ARG A 119 11.92 4.18 -15.64
N ALA A 120 13.08 3.76 -15.13
CA ALA A 120 13.44 2.36 -14.96
C ALA A 120 12.46 1.64 -14.00
N LEU A 121 12.11 2.28 -12.89
CA LEU A 121 11.12 1.76 -11.93
C LEU A 121 9.75 1.57 -12.58
N CYS A 122 9.25 2.59 -13.28
CA CYS A 122 7.99 2.52 -14.01
C CYS A 122 7.99 1.42 -15.08
N ARG A 123 9.13 1.10 -15.69
CA ARG A 123 9.26 -0.04 -16.62
C ARG A 123 9.29 -1.37 -15.88
N ALA A 124 10.10 -1.50 -14.84
CA ALA A 124 10.26 -2.73 -14.07
C ALA A 124 8.94 -3.21 -13.45
N VAL A 125 8.09 -2.28 -13.03
CA VAL A 125 6.79 -2.59 -12.43
C VAL A 125 5.78 -3.06 -13.47
N ARG A 126 5.87 -2.57 -14.71
CA ARG A 126 5.03 -3.02 -15.83
C ARG A 126 5.42 -4.41 -16.30
N THR A 127 6.71 -4.71 -16.36
CA THR A 127 7.20 -6.04 -16.78
C THR A 127 7.00 -7.08 -15.70
N ALA A 128 7.10 -6.67 -14.45
CA ALA A 128 6.92 -7.55 -13.31
C ALA A 128 6.23 -6.74 -12.19
N PRO A 129 4.94 -6.98 -11.92
CA PRO A 129 4.21 -6.23 -10.90
C PRO A 129 4.71 -6.53 -9.47
N LEU A 130 4.72 -5.50 -8.64
CA LEU A 130 4.99 -5.59 -7.20
C LEU A 130 3.64 -5.67 -6.44
N PRO A 131 3.55 -6.44 -5.33
CA PRO A 131 2.33 -6.53 -4.55
C PRO A 131 2.05 -5.20 -3.82
N SER A 132 0.82 -4.67 -3.94
CA SER A 132 0.32 -3.52 -3.15
C SER A 132 1.21 -2.26 -3.15
N CYS A 133 2.06 -2.07 -4.17
CA CYS A 133 3.05 -1.01 -4.15
C CYS A 133 2.53 0.33 -4.72
N THR A 134 2.95 1.42 -4.11
CA THR A 134 2.75 2.79 -4.64
C THR A 134 4.10 3.45 -4.71
N ALA A 135 4.38 4.26 -5.73
CA ALA A 135 5.62 5.02 -5.77
C ALA A 135 5.39 6.49 -6.09
N THR A 136 6.30 7.34 -5.61
CA THR A 136 6.31 8.78 -5.84
C THR A 136 7.74 9.28 -6.03
N ILE A 137 7.98 10.20 -6.96
CA ILE A 137 9.25 10.91 -7.10
C ILE A 137 9.18 12.28 -6.42
N GLN A 138 10.18 12.59 -5.59
CA GLN A 138 10.35 13.84 -4.86
C GLN A 138 11.62 14.54 -5.35
N ARG A 139 11.50 15.33 -6.43
CA ARG A 139 12.64 16.03 -7.06
C ARG A 139 13.32 17.00 -6.12
N ASP A 140 12.52 17.74 -5.35
CA ASP A 140 13.01 18.76 -4.41
C ASP A 140 13.89 18.16 -3.31
N ARG A 141 13.74 16.86 -3.03
CA ARG A 141 14.54 16.10 -2.07
C ARG A 141 15.53 15.14 -2.71
N ALA A 142 15.56 15.09 -4.05
CA ALA A 142 16.32 14.12 -4.82
C ALA A 142 16.05 12.65 -4.39
N GLU A 143 14.79 12.32 -4.10
CA GLU A 143 14.37 11.02 -3.57
C GLU A 143 13.27 10.35 -4.41
N VAL A 144 13.28 9.02 -4.48
CA VAL A 144 12.14 8.21 -4.93
C VAL A 144 11.63 7.39 -3.74
N TRP A 145 10.32 7.46 -3.49
CA TRP A 145 9.68 6.70 -2.42
C TRP A 145 8.84 5.57 -3.02
N VAL A 146 9.01 4.37 -2.48
CA VAL A 146 8.23 3.19 -2.86
C VAL A 146 7.56 2.62 -1.62
N PHE A 147 6.25 2.83 -1.52
CA PHE A 147 5.41 2.34 -0.44
C PHE A 147 5.01 0.89 -0.66
N CYS A 148 5.06 0.10 0.41
CA CYS A 148 4.64 -1.30 0.46
C CYS A 148 4.27 -1.69 1.90
N ASP A 149 3.63 -2.84 2.09
CA ASP A 149 3.33 -3.37 3.43
C ASP A 149 4.58 -4.06 4.00
N LEU A 150 4.81 -3.98 5.32
CA LEU A 150 6.03 -4.50 5.97
C LEU A 150 6.28 -6.00 5.73
N GLU A 151 5.21 -6.78 5.59
CA GLU A 151 5.25 -8.19 5.19
C GLU A 151 6.05 -8.40 3.90
N TRP A 152 5.90 -7.49 2.94
CA TRP A 152 6.54 -7.56 1.63
C TRP A 152 7.79 -6.68 1.51
N ALA A 153 8.11 -5.88 2.53
CA ALA A 153 9.14 -4.84 2.45
C ALA A 153 10.50 -5.39 2.02
N GLU A 154 10.94 -6.51 2.59
CA GLU A 154 12.23 -7.12 2.23
C GLU A 154 12.25 -7.66 0.79
N HIS A 155 11.14 -8.24 0.33
CA HIS A 155 11.02 -8.71 -1.05
C HIS A 155 11.05 -7.54 -2.03
N VAL A 156 10.27 -6.49 -1.74
CA VAL A 156 10.20 -5.27 -2.54
C VAL A 156 11.56 -4.61 -2.61
N GLY A 157 12.26 -4.39 -1.49
CA GLY A 157 13.57 -3.75 -1.47
C GLY A 157 14.62 -4.53 -2.27
N ARG A 158 14.68 -5.86 -2.15
CA ARG A 158 15.62 -6.69 -2.94
C ARG A 158 15.35 -6.57 -4.43
N ARG A 159 14.08 -6.51 -4.80
CA ARG A 159 13.65 -6.37 -6.19
C ARG A 159 13.95 -4.98 -6.73
N LEU A 160 13.76 -3.92 -5.94
CA LEU A 160 14.16 -2.56 -6.30
C LEU A 160 15.66 -2.48 -6.58
N LYS A 161 16.50 -2.97 -5.66
CA LYS A 161 17.96 -3.00 -5.85
C LYS A 161 18.38 -3.70 -7.14
N ARG A 162 17.84 -4.89 -7.40
CA ARG A 162 18.17 -5.67 -8.61
C ARG A 162 17.66 -5.03 -9.88
N ALA A 163 16.41 -4.55 -9.89
CA ALA A 163 15.77 -4.02 -11.09
C ALA A 163 16.31 -2.63 -11.49
N LEU A 164 16.76 -1.84 -10.52
CA LEU A 164 17.29 -0.49 -10.74
C LEU A 164 18.81 -0.41 -10.64
N GLN A 165 19.49 -1.54 -10.34
CA GLN A 165 20.94 -1.60 -10.12
C GLN A 165 21.43 -0.56 -9.10
N LEU A 166 20.68 -0.40 -8.01
CA LEU A 166 21.00 0.63 -7.00
C LEU A 166 22.30 0.31 -6.27
N GLU A 167 23.10 1.35 -6.06
CA GLU A 167 24.34 1.32 -5.28
C GLU A 167 24.10 1.69 -3.81
N GLY A 168 25.02 1.25 -2.94
CA GLY A 168 24.95 1.51 -1.51
C GLY A 168 23.73 0.85 -0.85
N SER A 169 23.26 1.41 0.26
CA SER A 169 22.07 0.92 0.97
C SER A 169 20.85 1.82 0.76
N ILE A 170 19.68 1.23 0.60
CA ILE A 170 18.39 1.95 0.63
C ILE A 170 17.74 1.81 2.00
N ARG A 171 16.90 2.77 2.38
CA ARG A 171 16.33 2.87 3.73
C ARG A 171 14.85 2.55 3.74
N LEU A 172 14.42 1.76 4.71
CA LEU A 172 13.01 1.44 4.98
C LEU A 172 12.52 2.25 6.17
N CYS A 173 11.50 3.07 5.94
CA CYS A 173 10.91 3.96 6.92
C CYS A 173 9.43 3.61 7.11
N VAL A 174 8.88 3.83 8.31
CA VAL A 174 7.43 3.91 8.52
C VAL A 174 7.08 5.31 9.02
N ARG A 175 5.80 5.68 8.97
CA ARG A 175 5.35 7.01 9.38
C ARG A 175 5.82 7.42 10.79
N THR A 176 5.94 6.46 11.70
CA THR A 176 6.32 6.68 13.10
C THR A 176 7.81 6.56 13.40
N ALA A 177 8.63 6.08 12.45
CA ALA A 177 10.06 5.90 12.67
C ALA A 177 10.84 6.16 11.36
N PRO A 178 11.81 7.10 11.37
CA PRO A 178 12.45 7.58 10.16
C PRO A 178 13.32 6.54 9.49
N ASP A 179 13.94 5.61 10.21
CA ASP A 179 14.77 4.53 9.64
C ASP A 179 14.65 3.26 10.50
N ILE A 180 14.18 2.18 9.91
CA ILE A 180 13.93 0.90 10.60
C ILE A 180 14.83 -0.20 10.07
N LEU A 181 15.10 -0.22 8.77
CA LEU A 181 15.98 -1.20 8.15
C LEU A 181 16.72 -0.60 6.96
N SER A 182 17.98 -0.97 6.81
CA SER A 182 18.80 -0.65 5.64
C SER A 182 19.23 -1.93 4.93
N MET A 183 19.23 -1.89 3.61
CA MET A 183 19.60 -3.02 2.75
C MET A 183 20.42 -2.61 1.57
#